data_AF-A0A7X8I6U7-F1
#
_entry.id   AF-A0A7X8I6U7-F1
#
_cell.length_a   1.000
_cell.length_b   1.000
_cell.length_c   1.000
_cell.angle_alpha   90.00
_cell.angle_beta   90.00
_cell.angle_gamma   90.00
#
_symmetry.space_group_name_H-M   'P 1'
#
loop_
_entity.id
_entity.type
_entity.pdbx_description
1 polymer ?
#
loop_
_entity_poly.entity_id
_entity_poly.type
_entity_poly.pdbx_seq_one_letter_code
_entity_poly.pdbx_strand_id
1 'polypeptide(L)'
;MVSRFRTVFLFCLLLPALLVAAPVASWGDIGEATAILEKWTSFHWGRDCLVWIVHYPEELVEPWIAAEAARGGMSEGEREDYRKAFVADLRINDTEPFLVTIYAFGPRPLDFGGFAEAVGLVTAGGEKVKPLSYERKFDQPVSGIVQGLVFFPKQPDKNFSVVMKRLGVVEEQLFSFAKEETVLAALPEERPKEVVVVELPPAPPKAPPKPKVQEAPPPPPPPPPIPAAREELAELKPQPEPDLPPPPPPAKDQVIFISRDKTLELFIRRWIDGDTAGMYDLLSSDTRTLLNEEQFGRQVGATGLRLSLRDGYKVQWQEGDRAKVVTAQKMLLFRTLRSKMLSLVKEGKIWKVTW
;
A
#
# COMPACT_ATOMS: atom_id res chain seq x y z
N MET A 1 -75.74 -22.41 26.10
CA MET A 1 -75.52 -23.87 25.99
C MET A 1 -74.62 -24.10 24.76
N VAL A 2 -73.36 -24.51 24.99
CA VAL A 2 -72.34 -25.09 24.05
C VAL A 2 -71.93 -24.22 22.82
N SER A 3 -70.88 -23.39 22.89
CA SER A 3 -69.44 -23.67 22.63
C SER A 3 -69.09 -24.15 21.21
N ARG A 4 -68.21 -23.43 20.48
CA ARG A 4 -66.86 -23.91 20.06
C ARG A 4 -66.14 -23.06 18.97
N PHE A 5 -64.88 -22.73 19.27
CA PHE A 5 -63.66 -22.70 18.44
C PHE A 5 -63.32 -21.52 17.48
N ARG A 6 -62.33 -20.73 17.93
CA ARG A 6 -61.05 -20.34 17.28
C ARG A 6 -60.99 -20.27 15.74
N THR A 7 -60.64 -19.08 15.23
CA THR A 7 -59.76 -18.94 14.05
C THR A 7 -58.72 -17.85 14.33
N VAL A 8 -57.46 -18.28 14.45
CA VAL A 8 -56.22 -17.50 14.43
C VAL A 8 -55.52 -17.85 13.11
N PHE A 9 -54.68 -16.94 12.60
CA PHE A 9 -53.71 -17.08 11.50
C PHE A 9 -54.27 -16.99 10.07
N LEU A 10 -53.90 -15.93 9.34
CA LEU A 10 -52.83 -15.96 8.31
C LEU A 10 -52.68 -14.56 7.68
N PHE A 11 -51.64 -13.80 8.07
CA PHE A 11 -51.19 -12.63 7.32
C PHE A 11 -49.67 -12.79 7.13
N CYS A 12 -49.31 -13.62 6.14
CA CYS A 12 -47.95 -13.77 5.65
C CYS A 12 -47.99 -13.66 4.13
N LEU A 13 -47.01 -12.92 3.60
CA LEU A 13 -46.53 -12.80 2.21
C LEU A 13 -46.91 -11.50 1.50
N LEU A 14 -45.98 -10.54 1.55
CA LEU A 14 -45.23 -10.05 0.39
C LEU A 14 -44.42 -8.81 0.80
N LEU A 15 -43.26 -9.03 1.44
CA LEU A 15 -42.16 -8.08 1.38
C LEU A 15 -41.15 -8.68 0.39
N PRO A 16 -40.93 -8.13 -0.81
CA PRO A 16 -39.75 -8.50 -1.56
C PRO A 16 -38.56 -7.95 -0.78
N ALA A 17 -37.75 -8.87 -0.28
CA ALA A 17 -36.46 -8.58 0.29
C ALA A 17 -35.59 -7.93 -0.80
N LEU A 18 -35.53 -6.59 -0.77
CA LEU A 18 -34.46 -5.84 -1.40
C LEU A 18 -33.20 -6.09 -0.56
N LEU A 19 -32.63 -7.28 -0.67
CA LEU A 19 -31.23 -7.50 -0.32
C LEU A 19 -30.43 -6.67 -1.33
N VAL A 20 -30.10 -5.45 -0.93
CA VAL A 20 -28.93 -4.76 -1.47
C VAL A 20 -27.78 -5.70 -1.15
N ALA A 21 -27.29 -6.41 -2.17
CA ALA A 21 -26.05 -7.14 -2.10
C ALA A 21 -24.95 -6.11 -1.85
N ALA A 22 -24.69 -5.80 -0.58
CA ALA A 22 -23.44 -5.20 -0.20
C ALA A 22 -22.34 -6.18 -0.65
N PRO A 23 -21.33 -5.75 -1.42
CA PRO A 23 -20.22 -6.61 -1.75
C PRO A 23 -19.59 -7.01 -0.43
N VAL A 24 -19.81 -8.26 -0.03
CA VAL A 24 -19.03 -8.87 1.03
C VAL A 24 -17.62 -8.89 0.47
N ALA A 25 -16.76 -8.04 1.01
CA ALA A 25 -15.33 -8.12 0.83
C ALA A 25 -14.92 -9.56 1.15
N SER A 26 -14.74 -10.35 0.09
CA SER A 26 -14.33 -11.74 0.21
C SER A 26 -12.94 -11.72 0.82
N TRP A 27 -12.79 -12.32 1.99
CA TRP A 27 -11.46 -12.59 2.56
C TRP A 27 -10.59 -13.45 1.61
N GLY A 28 -11.20 -14.04 0.57
CA GLY A 28 -10.51 -14.77 -0.49
C GLY A 28 -9.66 -13.90 -1.41
N ASP A 29 -10.01 -12.62 -1.65
CA ASP A 29 -9.39 -11.84 -2.72
C ASP A 29 -7.94 -11.43 -2.37
N ILE A 30 -7.71 -11.04 -1.11
CA ILE A 30 -6.36 -10.79 -0.61
C ILE A 30 -5.56 -12.10 -0.45
N GLY A 31 -6.23 -13.20 -0.12
CA GLY A 31 -5.62 -14.52 -0.04
C GLY A 31 -5.09 -14.98 -1.40
N GLU A 32 -5.90 -14.82 -2.45
CA GLU A 32 -5.52 -15.11 -3.83
C GLU A 32 -4.38 -14.22 -4.31
N ALA A 33 -4.47 -12.90 -4.10
CA ALA A 33 -3.38 -11.99 -4.45
C ALA A 33 -2.07 -12.34 -3.73
N THR A 34 -2.16 -12.72 -2.45
CA THR A 34 -0.98 -13.13 -1.65
C THR A 34 -0.41 -14.45 -2.17
N ALA A 35 -1.24 -15.44 -2.50
CA ALA A 35 -0.78 -16.71 -3.07
C ALA A 35 -0.06 -16.51 -4.41
N ILE A 36 -0.54 -15.60 -5.26
CA ILE A 36 0.14 -15.21 -6.51
C ILE A 36 1.50 -14.58 -6.18
N LEU A 37 1.56 -13.63 -5.25
CA LEU A 37 2.83 -13.00 -4.87
C LEU A 37 3.84 -14.01 -4.30
N GLU A 38 3.40 -14.94 -3.45
CA GLU A 38 4.24 -16.00 -2.89
C GLU A 38 4.79 -16.92 -3.99
N LYS A 39 3.94 -17.37 -4.91
CA LYS A 39 4.34 -18.17 -6.10
C LYS A 39 5.42 -17.48 -6.94
N TRP A 40 5.28 -16.16 -7.08
CA TRP A 40 6.14 -15.31 -7.91
C TRP A 40 7.27 -14.62 -7.13
N THR A 41 7.59 -15.10 -5.92
CA THR A 41 8.70 -14.62 -5.11
C THR A 41 9.85 -15.63 -5.08
N SER A 42 11.07 -15.14 -5.28
CA SER A 42 12.29 -15.95 -5.19
C SER A 42 13.37 -15.16 -4.44
N PHE A 43 14.16 -15.81 -3.59
CA PHE A 43 15.24 -15.15 -2.85
C PHE A 43 16.48 -16.02 -2.71
N HIS A 44 17.64 -15.37 -2.69
CA HIS A 44 18.93 -16.02 -2.53
C HIS A 44 19.91 -15.18 -1.70
N TRP A 45 20.75 -15.88 -0.95
CA TRP A 45 21.85 -15.28 -0.21
C TRP A 45 23.05 -15.05 -1.14
N GLY A 46 23.61 -13.85 -1.09
CA GLY A 46 24.96 -13.54 -1.55
C GLY A 46 25.96 -13.61 -0.39
N ARG A 47 27.22 -13.28 -0.66
CA ARG A 47 28.29 -13.32 0.37
C ARG A 47 28.03 -12.31 1.48
N ASP A 48 27.58 -11.12 1.08
CA ASP A 48 27.43 -9.93 1.94
C ASP A 48 26.08 -9.23 1.70
N CYS A 49 25.11 -9.96 1.13
CA CYS A 49 23.80 -9.44 0.79
C CYS A 49 22.72 -10.52 0.77
N LEU A 50 21.45 -10.11 0.89
CA LEU A 50 20.27 -10.90 0.58
C LEU A 50 19.54 -10.24 -0.58
N VAL A 51 19.20 -11.01 -1.60
CA VAL A 51 18.40 -10.53 -2.73
C VAL A 51 17.09 -11.29 -2.76
N TRP A 52 15.97 -10.59 -2.88
CA TRP A 52 14.69 -11.20 -3.20
C TRP A 52 14.01 -10.45 -4.34
N ILE A 53 13.36 -11.21 -5.21
CA ILE A 53 12.75 -10.75 -6.44
C ILE A 53 11.30 -11.21 -6.44
N VAL A 54 10.39 -10.30 -6.77
CA VAL A 54 8.96 -10.58 -6.92
C VAL A 54 8.54 -10.20 -8.34
N HIS A 55 8.02 -11.15 -9.11
CA HIS A 55 7.39 -10.87 -10.40
C HIS A 55 5.95 -10.39 -10.18
N TYR A 56 5.53 -9.38 -10.95
CA TYR A 56 4.15 -8.90 -10.94
C TYR A 56 3.44 -9.34 -12.22
N PRO A 57 2.87 -10.55 -12.25
CA PRO A 57 2.17 -11.07 -13.42
C PRO A 57 0.84 -10.35 -13.63
N GLU A 58 0.28 -10.48 -14.84
CA GLU A 58 -1.05 -9.96 -15.15
C GLU A 58 -2.17 -10.59 -14.30
N GLU A 59 -2.01 -11.86 -13.89
CA GLU A 59 -2.97 -12.56 -13.01
C GLU A 59 -3.08 -11.93 -11.62
N LEU A 60 -2.10 -11.14 -11.18
CA LEU A 60 -2.14 -10.41 -9.92
C LEU A 60 -3.14 -9.24 -9.96
N VAL A 61 -3.44 -8.69 -11.15
CA VAL A 61 -4.18 -7.44 -11.29
C VAL A 61 -5.54 -7.54 -10.61
N GLU A 62 -6.43 -8.41 -11.08
CA GLU A 62 -7.81 -8.44 -10.56
C GLU A 62 -7.90 -8.78 -9.06
N PRO A 63 -7.21 -9.82 -8.55
CA PRO A 63 -7.23 -10.13 -7.11
C PRO A 63 -6.72 -8.98 -6.25
N TRP A 64 -5.66 -8.29 -6.71
CA TRP A 64 -5.12 -7.13 -5.99
C TRP A 64 -6.09 -5.94 -6.01
N ILE A 65 -6.66 -5.60 -7.17
CA ILE A 65 -7.63 -4.51 -7.29
C ILE A 65 -8.87 -4.78 -6.44
N ALA A 66 -9.38 -6.02 -6.42
CA ALA A 66 -10.52 -6.42 -5.60
C ALA A 66 -10.23 -6.25 -4.10
N ALA A 67 -9.08 -6.77 -3.63
CA ALA A 67 -8.65 -6.65 -2.25
C ALA A 67 -8.48 -5.19 -1.80
N GLU A 68 -7.89 -4.35 -2.66
CA GLU A 68 -7.70 -2.92 -2.40
C GLU A 68 -9.03 -2.15 -2.40
N ALA A 69 -9.91 -2.44 -3.36
CA ALA A 69 -11.23 -1.82 -3.45
C ALA A 69 -12.07 -2.15 -2.22
N ALA A 70 -12.06 -3.40 -1.79
CA ALA A 70 -12.70 -3.87 -0.58
C ALA A 70 -12.15 -3.17 0.67
N ARG A 71 -10.82 -3.08 0.81
CA ARG A 71 -10.18 -2.41 1.95
C ARG A 71 -10.46 -0.91 1.99
N GLY A 72 -10.46 -0.26 0.84
CA GLY A 72 -10.64 1.19 0.71
C GLY A 72 -12.08 1.66 0.62
N GLY A 73 -13.05 0.74 0.49
CA GLY A 73 -14.45 1.07 0.23
C GLY A 73 -14.65 1.81 -1.09
N MET A 74 -13.93 1.40 -2.15
CA MET A 74 -13.94 2.08 -3.44
C MET A 74 -15.26 1.85 -4.19
N SER A 75 -15.77 2.89 -4.85
CA SER A 75 -16.83 2.77 -5.86
C SER A 75 -16.30 2.08 -7.12
N GLU A 76 -17.20 1.65 -8.02
CA GLU A 76 -16.80 0.99 -9.27
C GLU A 76 -15.92 1.88 -10.16
N GLY A 77 -16.22 3.17 -10.24
CA GLY A 77 -15.41 4.14 -10.99
C GLY A 77 -14.00 4.28 -10.40
N GLU A 78 -13.90 4.40 -9.08
CA GLU A 78 -12.60 4.49 -8.39
C GLU A 78 -11.78 3.20 -8.53
N ARG A 79 -12.45 2.05 -8.50
CA ARG A 79 -11.83 0.74 -8.73
C ARG A 79 -11.22 0.67 -10.12
N GLU A 80 -11.95 1.12 -11.15
CA GLU A 80 -11.47 1.11 -12.53
C GLU A 80 -10.32 2.11 -12.76
N ASP A 81 -10.38 3.30 -12.15
CA ASP A 81 -9.30 4.27 -12.22
C ASP A 81 -8.04 3.75 -11.53
N TYR A 82 -8.19 3.10 -10.36
CA TYR A 82 -7.08 2.45 -9.66
C TYR A 82 -6.48 1.30 -10.48
N ARG A 83 -7.32 0.47 -11.11
CA ARG A 83 -6.91 -0.60 -12.02
C ARG A 83 -6.06 -0.08 -13.17
N LYS A 84 -6.52 0.96 -13.87
CA LYS A 84 -5.78 1.59 -14.97
C LYS A 84 -4.43 2.12 -14.50
N ALA A 85 -4.41 2.81 -13.36
CA ALA A 85 -3.18 3.36 -12.79
C ALA A 85 -2.19 2.26 -12.38
N PHE A 86 -2.68 1.16 -11.79
CA PHE A 86 -1.87 0.02 -11.39
C PHE A 86 -1.22 -0.68 -12.59
N VAL A 87 -2.01 -0.99 -13.62
CA VAL A 87 -1.53 -1.61 -14.87
C VAL A 87 -0.53 -0.72 -15.59
N ALA A 88 -0.79 0.58 -15.64
CA ALA A 88 0.09 1.55 -16.30
C ALA A 88 1.42 1.73 -15.56
N ASP A 89 1.40 1.86 -14.24
CA ASP A 89 2.61 2.05 -13.43
C ASP A 89 3.54 0.84 -13.49
N LEU A 90 2.96 -0.37 -13.45
CA LEU A 90 3.69 -1.62 -13.57
C LEU A 90 3.97 -2.01 -15.02
N ARG A 91 3.44 -1.27 -16.01
CA ARG A 91 3.59 -1.54 -17.44
C ARG A 91 3.29 -3.01 -17.80
N ILE A 92 2.27 -3.57 -17.16
CA ILE A 92 1.95 -5.01 -17.22
C ILE A 92 1.63 -5.45 -18.66
N ASN A 93 1.00 -4.56 -19.44
CA ASN A 93 0.63 -4.82 -20.82
C ASN A 93 1.84 -4.95 -21.75
N ASP A 94 2.92 -4.22 -21.47
CA ASP A 94 4.04 -4.04 -22.41
C ASP A 94 5.30 -4.81 -21.96
N THR A 95 5.38 -5.19 -20.69
CA THR A 95 6.61 -5.70 -20.06
C THR A 95 6.34 -6.80 -19.05
N GLU A 96 7.41 -7.50 -18.65
CA GLU A 96 7.44 -8.29 -17.41
C GLU A 96 8.06 -7.44 -16.28
N PRO A 97 7.24 -6.91 -15.35
CA PRO A 97 7.73 -6.14 -14.21
C PRO A 97 8.17 -7.02 -13.05
N PHE A 98 9.34 -6.71 -12.49
CA PHE A 98 9.87 -7.34 -11.30
C PHE A 98 10.24 -6.28 -10.27
N LEU A 99 9.85 -6.51 -9.02
CA LEU A 99 10.40 -5.78 -7.90
C LEU A 99 11.65 -6.51 -7.41
N VAL A 100 12.80 -5.87 -7.55
CA VAL A 100 14.06 -6.38 -7.03
C VAL A 100 14.39 -5.65 -5.74
N THR A 101 14.64 -6.41 -4.67
CA THR A 101 15.12 -5.85 -3.40
C THR A 101 16.45 -6.49 -3.02
N ILE A 102 17.40 -5.63 -2.66
CA ILE A 102 18.77 -6.00 -2.33
C ILE A 102 19.07 -5.41 -0.97
N TYR A 103 19.32 -6.28 -0.01
CA TYR A 103 19.79 -5.90 1.32
C TYR A 103 21.28 -6.21 1.43
N ALA A 104 22.12 -5.19 1.26
CA ALA A 104 23.57 -5.28 1.42
C ALA A 104 23.94 -4.97 2.88
N PHE A 105 24.57 -5.93 3.55
CA PHE A 105 25.00 -5.85 4.95
C PHE A 105 26.52 -6.04 5.11
N GLY A 106 27.26 -6.07 4.01
CA GLY A 106 28.72 -6.17 3.98
C GLY A 106 29.45 -4.91 4.46
N PRO A 107 30.76 -5.05 4.75
CA PRO A 107 31.61 -3.93 5.14
C PRO A 107 31.91 -2.95 4.00
N ARG A 108 31.72 -3.38 2.74
CA ARG A 108 31.87 -2.53 1.55
C ARG A 108 30.53 -2.46 0.81
N PRO A 109 30.19 -1.30 0.22
CA PRO A 109 29.02 -1.19 -0.65
C PRO A 109 29.07 -2.23 -1.78
N LEU A 110 27.94 -2.85 -2.07
CA LEU A 110 27.81 -3.81 -3.16
C LEU A 110 27.70 -3.06 -4.49
N ASP A 111 28.61 -3.34 -5.42
CA ASP A 111 28.64 -2.74 -6.75
C ASP A 111 28.47 -3.81 -7.83
N PHE A 112 27.51 -3.57 -8.72
CA PHE A 112 27.18 -4.43 -9.85
C PHE A 112 28.00 -4.13 -11.11
N GLY A 113 28.80 -3.06 -11.12
CA GLY A 113 29.60 -2.66 -12.29
C GLY A 113 28.73 -2.29 -13.49
N GLY A 114 27.55 -1.73 -13.23
CA GLY A 114 26.45 -1.52 -14.18
C GLY A 114 25.35 -2.56 -14.00
N PHE A 115 24.20 -2.15 -13.47
CA PHE A 115 23.12 -3.08 -13.11
C PHE A 115 22.57 -3.82 -14.34
N ALA A 116 22.47 -3.15 -15.49
CA ALA A 116 22.01 -3.73 -16.75
C ALA A 116 22.82 -4.95 -17.24
N GLU A 117 24.11 -5.01 -16.89
CA GLU A 117 24.98 -6.14 -17.25
C GLU A 117 24.99 -7.24 -16.17
N ALA A 118 24.57 -6.89 -14.95
CA ALA A 118 24.51 -7.80 -13.83
C ALA A 118 23.18 -8.55 -13.74
N VAL A 119 22.09 -8.03 -14.32
CA VAL A 119 20.76 -8.66 -14.31
C VAL A 119 20.33 -9.07 -15.72
N GLY A 120 19.67 -10.22 -15.84
CA GLY A 120 19.06 -10.67 -17.09
C GLY A 120 17.84 -11.56 -16.83
N LEU A 121 16.97 -11.68 -17.83
CA LEU A 121 15.89 -12.66 -17.85
C LEU A 121 16.32 -13.85 -18.71
N VAL A 122 16.27 -15.05 -18.15
CA VAL A 122 16.50 -16.31 -18.85
C VAL A 122 15.16 -16.84 -19.31
N THR A 123 14.93 -16.91 -20.63
CA THR A 123 13.69 -17.42 -21.21
C THR A 123 13.61 -18.95 -21.12
N ALA A 124 12.46 -19.53 -21.44
CA ALA A 124 12.28 -20.99 -21.50
C ALA A 124 13.28 -21.67 -22.47
N GLY A 125 13.70 -20.96 -23.52
CA GLY A 125 14.71 -21.42 -24.48
C GLY A 125 16.15 -21.30 -24.01
N GLY A 126 16.40 -20.78 -22.80
CA GLY A 126 17.73 -20.53 -22.25
C GLY A 126 18.39 -19.23 -22.76
N GLU A 127 17.69 -18.42 -23.54
CA GLU A 127 18.19 -17.13 -24.01
C GLU A 127 18.23 -16.11 -22.86
N LYS A 128 19.31 -15.33 -22.78
CA LYS A 128 19.46 -14.25 -21.80
C LYS A 128 19.08 -12.91 -22.42
N VAL A 129 18.03 -12.30 -21.89
CA VAL A 129 17.48 -11.03 -22.34
C VAL A 129 17.78 -9.93 -21.33
N LYS A 130 18.25 -8.78 -21.82
CA LYS A 130 18.54 -7.61 -20.97
C LYS A 130 17.25 -6.90 -20.53
N PRO A 131 17.25 -6.18 -19.40
CA PRO A 131 16.11 -5.36 -19.02
C PRO A 131 15.92 -4.22 -20.03
N LEU A 132 14.66 -3.90 -20.34
CA LEU A 132 14.29 -2.72 -21.15
C LEU A 132 14.53 -1.43 -20.37
N SER A 133 14.20 -1.45 -19.07
CA SER A 133 14.43 -0.32 -18.17
C SER A 133 14.43 -0.79 -16.72
N TYR A 134 15.06 -0.01 -15.85
CA TYR A 134 15.11 -0.24 -14.41
C TYR A 134 15.33 1.07 -13.67
N GLU A 135 15.13 1.07 -12.36
CA GLU A 135 15.37 2.25 -11.54
C GLU A 135 16.87 2.52 -11.34
N ARG A 136 17.33 3.73 -11.71
CA ARG A 136 18.76 4.14 -11.69
C ARG A 136 19.46 4.05 -10.33
N LYS A 137 18.72 3.87 -9.24
CA LYS A 137 19.30 3.65 -7.90
C LYS A 137 20.14 2.37 -7.84
N PHE A 138 19.89 1.41 -8.73
CA PHE A 138 20.70 0.19 -8.83
C PHE A 138 22.08 0.41 -9.49
N ASP A 139 22.29 1.52 -10.20
CA ASP A 139 23.60 1.86 -10.77
C ASP A 139 24.55 2.48 -9.73
N GLN A 140 24.06 2.74 -8.51
CA GLN A 140 24.87 3.25 -7.41
C GLN A 140 25.30 2.10 -6.50
N PRO A 141 26.49 2.17 -5.88
CA PRO A 141 26.90 1.20 -4.89
C PRO A 141 25.88 1.09 -3.75
N VAL A 142 25.44 -0.12 -3.45
CA VAL A 142 24.35 -0.39 -2.51
C VAL A 142 24.91 -0.58 -1.10
N SER A 143 24.36 0.18 -0.15
CA SER A 143 24.56 -0.03 1.29
C SER A 143 23.20 -0.06 1.98
N GLY A 144 22.95 -1.05 2.82
CA GLY A 144 21.62 -1.27 3.39
C GLY A 144 20.62 -1.80 2.37
N ILE A 145 19.37 -1.34 2.44
CA ILE A 145 18.28 -1.86 1.60
C ILE A 145 18.05 -0.91 0.42
N VAL A 146 18.12 -1.46 -0.80
CA VAL A 146 17.63 -0.81 -2.02
C VAL A 146 16.55 -1.67 -2.66
N GLN A 147 15.48 -1.03 -3.10
CA GLN A 147 14.34 -1.69 -3.74
C GLN A 147 13.95 -0.88 -4.98
N GLY A 148 13.67 -1.55 -6.09
CA GLY A 148 13.23 -0.87 -7.30
C GLY A 148 12.68 -1.82 -8.36
N LEU A 149 11.95 -1.25 -9.32
CA LEU A 149 11.38 -1.97 -10.45
C LEU A 149 12.42 -2.21 -11.56
N VAL A 150 12.32 -3.39 -12.15
CA VAL A 150 13.06 -3.83 -13.33
C VAL A 150 12.04 -4.36 -14.34
N PHE A 151 12.08 -3.87 -15.57
CA PHE A 151 11.14 -4.23 -16.62
C PHE A 151 11.87 -4.98 -17.73
N PHE A 152 11.49 -6.22 -17.97
CA PHE A 152 11.98 -7.03 -19.08
C PHE A 152 10.99 -7.05 -20.25
N PRO A 153 11.41 -7.42 -21.47
CA PRO A 153 10.49 -7.65 -22.58
C PRO A 153 9.42 -8.68 -22.19
N LYS A 154 8.18 -8.44 -22.62
CA LYS A 154 7.06 -9.36 -22.40
C LYS A 154 7.42 -10.76 -22.91
N GLN A 155 7.17 -11.78 -22.09
CA GLN A 155 7.45 -13.16 -22.48
C GLN A 155 6.17 -13.88 -22.90
N PRO A 156 6.21 -14.72 -23.96
CA PRO A 156 5.04 -15.50 -24.37
C PRO A 156 4.74 -16.65 -23.40
N ASP A 157 5.78 -17.14 -22.70
CA ASP A 157 5.71 -18.20 -21.69
C ASP A 157 6.14 -17.61 -20.34
N LYS A 158 5.46 -18.05 -19.27
CA LYS A 158 5.78 -17.70 -17.88
C LYS A 158 6.93 -18.54 -17.30
N ASN A 159 7.45 -19.51 -18.05
CA ASN A 159 8.63 -20.29 -17.71
C ASN A 159 9.92 -19.51 -18.01
N PHE A 160 10.21 -18.54 -17.16
CA PHE A 160 11.46 -17.80 -17.18
C PHE A 160 12.08 -17.76 -15.78
N SER A 161 13.30 -17.27 -15.69
CA SER A 161 14.00 -17.03 -14.44
C SER A 161 14.80 -15.74 -14.54
N VAL A 162 15.05 -15.07 -13.43
CA VAL A 162 15.94 -13.90 -13.42
C VAL A 162 17.33 -14.37 -13.02
N VAL A 163 18.36 -13.98 -13.76
CA VAL A 163 19.75 -14.23 -13.41
C VAL A 163 20.40 -12.95 -12.88
N MET A 164 21.16 -13.07 -11.79
CA MET A 164 21.97 -11.98 -11.25
C MET A 164 23.42 -12.39 -11.05
N LYS A 165 24.34 -11.49 -11.42
CA LYS A 165 25.78 -11.64 -11.25
C LYS A 165 26.28 -10.85 -10.04
N ARG A 166 27.52 -11.15 -9.64
CA ARG A 166 28.29 -10.37 -8.64
C ARG A 166 27.69 -10.39 -7.22
N LEU A 167 26.96 -11.46 -6.86
CA LEU A 167 26.49 -11.68 -5.49
C LEU A 167 27.58 -12.30 -4.58
N GLY A 168 28.70 -12.74 -5.15
CA GLY A 168 29.90 -13.15 -4.42
C GLY A 168 29.94 -14.60 -3.93
N VAL A 169 28.90 -15.39 -4.19
CA VAL A 169 28.84 -16.84 -3.85
C VAL A 169 29.04 -17.69 -5.11
N VAL A 170 28.33 -17.35 -6.18
CA VAL A 170 28.40 -17.97 -7.50
C VAL A 170 28.58 -16.88 -8.55
N GLU A 171 29.06 -17.24 -9.75
CA GLU A 171 29.21 -16.29 -10.86
C GLU A 171 27.86 -15.71 -11.30
N GLU A 172 26.87 -16.60 -11.45
CA GLU A 172 25.50 -16.31 -11.83
C GLU A 172 24.53 -17.01 -10.86
N GLN A 173 23.70 -16.24 -10.17
CA GLN A 173 22.63 -16.74 -9.33
C GLN A 173 21.32 -16.69 -10.12
N LEU A 174 20.67 -17.83 -10.27
CA LEU A 174 19.36 -17.94 -10.90
C LEU A 174 18.26 -17.83 -9.84
N PHE A 175 17.26 -16.99 -10.11
CA PHE A 175 16.04 -16.80 -9.35
C PHE A 175 14.90 -17.40 -10.16
N SER A 176 14.55 -18.63 -9.81
CA SER A 176 13.41 -19.32 -10.42
C SER A 176 12.17 -19.10 -9.57
N PHE A 177 11.06 -18.89 -10.26
CA PHE A 177 9.74 -18.77 -9.66
C PHE A 177 9.04 -20.12 -9.75
N ALA A 178 8.13 -20.40 -8.82
CA ALA A 178 7.49 -21.70 -8.78
C ALA A 178 6.80 -21.96 -10.13
N LYS A 179 7.28 -23.00 -10.83
CA LYS A 179 6.55 -23.59 -11.95
C LYS A 179 5.20 -24.05 -11.39
N GLU A 180 4.16 -24.11 -12.22
CA GLU A 180 3.02 -24.95 -11.89
C GLU A 180 3.55 -26.36 -11.71
N GLU A 181 3.84 -26.69 -10.47
CA GLU A 181 4.44 -27.94 -10.11
C GLU A 181 3.27 -28.91 -10.10
N THR A 182 3.34 -29.84 -11.04
CA THR A 182 2.89 -31.21 -10.88
C THR A 182 3.32 -31.71 -9.49
N VAL A 183 2.55 -31.40 -8.45
CA VAL A 183 2.73 -31.93 -7.09
C VAL A 183 1.37 -32.41 -6.58
N LEU A 184 1.02 -33.60 -7.05
CA LEU A 184 0.69 -34.69 -6.14
C LEU A 184 1.63 -35.86 -6.43
N ALA A 185 2.94 -35.61 -6.43
CA ALA A 185 3.94 -36.67 -6.33
C ALA A 185 4.23 -36.88 -4.84
N ALA A 186 3.38 -37.70 -4.22
CA ALA A 186 3.61 -38.53 -3.05
C ALA A 186 4.54 -37.95 -1.96
N LEU A 187 3.92 -37.45 -0.88
CA LEU A 187 4.48 -37.67 0.45
C LEU A 187 4.90 -39.15 0.55
N PRO A 188 6.17 -39.48 0.83
CA PRO A 188 6.50 -40.84 1.23
C PRO A 188 5.72 -41.10 2.51
N GLU A 189 4.88 -42.14 2.52
CA GLU A 189 4.26 -42.66 3.73
C GLU A 189 5.32 -42.76 4.83
N GLU A 190 5.04 -42.16 5.99
CA GLU A 190 5.81 -42.35 7.20
C GLU A 190 5.78 -43.83 7.57
N ARG A 191 6.80 -44.59 7.15
CA ARG A 191 7.09 -45.88 7.77
C ARG A 191 7.61 -45.60 9.17
N PRO A 192 7.03 -46.19 10.23
CA PRO A 192 7.52 -45.99 11.58
C PRO A 192 8.97 -46.50 11.66
N LYS A 193 9.88 -45.60 12.05
CA LYS A 193 11.26 -45.97 12.35
C LYS A 193 11.27 -46.84 13.61
N GLU A 194 11.76 -48.06 13.46
CA GLU A 194 12.07 -48.97 14.55
C GLU A 194 13.18 -48.35 15.41
N VAL A 195 12.88 -48.08 16.68
CA VAL A 195 13.80 -47.46 17.62
C VAL A 195 14.68 -48.56 18.21
N VAL A 196 15.89 -48.72 17.67
CA VAL A 196 16.98 -49.45 18.35
C VAL A 196 17.77 -48.41 19.15
N VAL A 197 17.49 -48.31 20.46
CA VAL A 197 18.35 -47.58 21.39
C VAL A 197 19.24 -48.58 22.10
N VAL A 198 20.53 -48.42 21.86
CA VAL A 198 21.65 -49.07 22.55
C VAL A 198 21.69 -48.55 23.99
N GLU A 199 21.64 -49.45 24.98
CA GLU A 199 21.82 -49.11 26.40
C GLU A 199 23.28 -48.70 26.68
N LEU A 200 23.46 -47.52 27.28
CA LEU A 200 24.73 -47.07 27.84
C LEU A 200 24.85 -47.48 29.31
N PRO A 201 26.04 -47.87 29.81
CA PRO A 201 26.21 -48.39 31.17
C PRO A 201 26.03 -47.31 32.26
N PRO A 202 25.61 -47.69 33.48
CA PRO A 202 25.16 -46.75 34.51
C PRO A 202 26.33 -46.01 35.19
N ALA A 203 26.14 -44.70 35.41
CA ALA A 203 27.05 -43.85 36.17
C ALA A 203 26.87 -44.01 37.70
N PRO A 204 27.94 -43.87 38.51
CA PRO A 204 27.92 -44.07 39.96
C PRO A 204 27.15 -42.98 40.75
N PRO A 205 26.69 -43.30 41.98
CA PRO A 205 25.73 -42.47 42.73
C PRO A 205 26.30 -41.18 43.33
N LYS A 206 25.42 -40.16 43.41
CA LYS A 206 25.66 -38.78 43.88
C LYS A 206 25.82 -38.69 45.41
N ALA A 207 26.78 -37.84 45.85
CA ALA A 207 26.89 -37.34 47.22
C ALA A 207 25.96 -36.12 47.47
N PRO A 208 25.56 -35.83 48.73
CA PRO A 208 24.51 -34.86 49.06
C PRO A 208 24.93 -33.38 48.94
N PRO A 209 23.96 -32.46 48.75
CA PRO A 209 24.22 -31.07 48.38
C PRO A 209 24.63 -30.17 49.56
N LYS A 210 25.57 -29.25 49.31
CA LYS A 210 25.84 -28.08 50.17
C LYS A 210 24.81 -26.96 49.93
N PRO A 211 24.50 -26.11 50.92
CA PRO A 211 23.42 -25.12 50.84
C PRO A 211 23.73 -23.98 49.86
N LYS A 212 22.71 -23.57 49.09
CA LYS A 212 22.73 -22.39 48.22
C LYS A 212 22.59 -21.10 49.05
N VAL A 213 23.49 -20.15 48.83
CA VAL A 213 23.25 -18.73 49.14
C VAL A 213 22.18 -18.23 48.15
N GLN A 214 21.10 -17.67 48.67
CA GLN A 214 20.06 -17.00 47.89
C GLN A 214 20.57 -15.64 47.45
N GLU A 215 20.75 -15.44 46.15
CA GLU A 215 20.85 -14.11 45.55
C GLU A 215 19.44 -13.71 45.11
N ALA A 216 18.98 -12.55 45.57
CA ALA A 216 17.63 -12.05 45.35
C ALA A 216 17.38 -11.74 43.86
N PRO A 217 16.14 -11.90 43.36
CA PRO A 217 15.80 -11.52 42.00
C PRO A 217 15.89 -9.99 41.82
N PRO A 218 16.37 -9.51 40.66
CA PRO A 218 16.35 -8.08 40.36
C PRO A 218 14.90 -7.58 40.25
N PRO A 219 14.63 -6.31 40.63
CA PRO A 219 13.28 -5.77 40.59
C PRO A 219 12.77 -5.61 39.15
N PRO A 220 11.45 -5.70 38.93
CA PRO A 220 10.85 -5.53 37.60
C PRO A 220 11.04 -4.09 37.08
N PRO A 221 11.17 -3.90 35.75
CA PRO A 221 11.22 -2.57 35.15
C PRO A 221 9.90 -1.82 35.35
N PRO A 222 9.93 -0.48 35.45
CA PRO A 222 8.72 0.32 35.65
C PRO A 222 7.79 0.24 34.41
N PRO A 223 6.47 0.32 34.61
CA PRO A 223 5.51 0.32 33.52
C PRO A 223 5.66 1.58 32.64
N PRO A 224 5.34 1.49 31.33
CA PRO A 224 5.34 2.63 30.43
C PRO A 224 4.29 3.67 30.85
N PRO A 225 4.52 4.98 30.61
CA PRO A 225 3.60 6.03 30.98
C PRO A 225 2.27 5.89 30.22
N ILE A 226 1.18 5.86 30.98
CA ILE A 226 -0.20 5.93 30.52
C ILE A 226 -0.40 7.31 29.86
N PRO A 227 -0.83 7.38 28.58
CA PRO A 227 -1.24 8.65 27.99
C PRO A 227 -2.43 9.21 28.78
N ALA A 228 -2.29 10.46 29.20
CA ALA A 228 -3.28 11.18 30.01
C ALA A 228 -4.70 10.99 29.46
N ALA A 229 -5.58 10.58 30.36
CA ALA A 229 -7.02 10.64 30.15
C ALA A 229 -7.39 12.07 29.74
N ARG A 230 -8.14 12.19 28.64
CA ARG A 230 -8.90 13.40 28.33
C ARG A 230 -9.85 13.63 29.49
N GLU A 231 -9.61 14.69 30.25
CA GLU A 231 -10.56 15.19 31.23
C GLU A 231 -11.88 15.50 30.52
N GLU A 232 -12.91 14.76 30.91
CA GLU A 232 -14.30 15.16 30.81
C GLU A 232 -14.47 16.47 31.58
N LEU A 233 -14.98 17.49 30.91
CA LEU A 233 -15.42 18.73 31.54
C LEU A 233 -16.91 18.92 31.23
N ALA A 234 -17.70 18.27 32.07
CA ALA A 234 -19.10 18.54 32.36
C ALA A 234 -19.23 18.25 33.87
N GLU A 235 -19.77 19.06 34.77
CA GLU A 235 -20.76 20.14 34.73
C GLU A 235 -20.62 20.97 36.04
N LEU A 236 -21.11 22.22 36.06
CA LEU A 236 -22.15 22.73 36.99
C LEU A 236 -22.13 24.26 37.20
N LYS A 237 -23.06 24.95 36.51
CA LYS A 237 -24.05 25.98 36.97
C LYS A 237 -23.58 27.30 37.66
N PRO A 238 -24.46 28.32 37.81
CA PRO A 238 -25.21 29.13 36.84
C PRO A 238 -24.92 30.66 36.98
N GLN A 239 -25.46 31.45 36.03
CA GLN A 239 -25.35 32.94 35.87
C GLN A 239 -25.64 33.81 37.11
N PRO A 240 -25.19 35.09 37.08
CA PRO A 240 -26.10 36.20 36.73
C PRO A 240 -25.55 37.18 35.67
N GLU A 241 -26.35 37.52 34.67
CA GLU A 241 -26.33 38.82 33.95
C GLU A 241 -26.77 39.95 34.92
N PRO A 242 -26.51 41.27 34.69
CA PRO A 242 -26.47 41.95 33.38
C PRO A 242 -25.45 43.11 33.21
N ASP A 243 -25.19 43.53 31.96
CA ASP A 243 -25.41 44.91 31.50
C ASP A 243 -25.03 45.04 30.01
N LEU A 244 -25.99 45.53 29.20
CA LEU A 244 -25.85 45.77 27.76
C LEU A 244 -25.19 47.13 27.48
N PRO A 245 -24.17 47.18 26.61
CA PRO A 245 -23.85 48.37 25.81
C PRO A 245 -24.17 48.17 24.31
N PRO A 246 -24.25 49.26 23.52
CA PRO A 246 -25.11 49.41 22.34
C PRO A 246 -24.70 48.58 21.11
N PRO A 247 -25.62 48.37 20.14
CA PRO A 247 -25.38 47.51 18.99
C PRO A 247 -24.21 48.00 18.12
N PRO A 248 -23.27 47.12 17.75
CA PRO A 248 -22.23 47.44 16.78
C PRO A 248 -22.82 47.58 15.36
N PRO A 249 -22.20 48.42 14.50
CA PRO A 249 -22.72 48.79 13.17
C PRO A 249 -22.87 47.59 12.23
N PRO A 250 -23.70 47.70 11.17
CA PRO A 250 -24.06 46.58 10.29
C PRO A 250 -22.83 45.87 9.73
N ALA A 251 -22.94 44.55 9.68
CA ALA A 251 -21.91 43.63 9.18
C ALA A 251 -21.30 44.15 7.88
N LYS A 252 -20.06 44.62 7.96
CA LYS A 252 -19.19 44.67 6.79
C LYS A 252 -19.02 43.22 6.36
N ASP A 253 -19.36 42.92 5.12
CA ASP A 253 -19.05 41.65 4.46
C ASP A 253 -17.66 41.18 4.91
N GLN A 254 -17.62 40.15 5.75
CA GLN A 254 -16.39 39.42 6.01
C GLN A 254 -16.06 38.68 4.72
N VAL A 255 -15.44 39.38 3.78
CA VAL A 255 -14.74 38.78 2.66
C VAL A 255 -13.64 37.95 3.31
N ILE A 256 -13.89 36.65 3.50
CA ILE A 256 -12.92 35.69 4.00
C ILE A 256 -11.75 35.75 3.02
N PHE A 257 -10.66 36.38 3.44
CA PHE A 257 -9.40 36.31 2.72
C PHE A 257 -8.91 34.87 2.85
N ILE A 258 -9.24 34.03 1.88
CA ILE A 258 -8.65 32.71 1.76
C ILE A 258 -7.22 32.94 1.28
N SER A 259 -6.26 32.71 2.18
CA SER A 259 -4.84 32.72 1.85
C SER A 259 -4.54 31.65 0.81
N ARG A 260 -3.51 31.89 -0.02
CA ARG A 260 -3.02 30.96 -1.05
C ARG A 260 -2.94 29.50 -0.56
N ASP A 261 -2.37 29.28 0.63
CA ASP A 261 -2.22 27.97 1.25
C ASP A 261 -3.57 27.31 1.59
N LYS A 262 -4.52 28.09 2.12
CA LYS A 262 -5.88 27.61 2.41
C LYS A 262 -6.67 27.27 1.15
N THR A 263 -6.49 28.02 0.06
CA THR A 263 -7.10 27.68 -1.24
C THR A 263 -6.58 26.33 -1.72
N LEU A 264 -5.27 26.11 -1.66
CA LEU A 264 -4.66 24.85 -2.08
C LEU A 264 -5.09 23.68 -1.18
N GLU A 265 -5.10 23.88 0.14
CA GLU A 265 -5.56 22.88 1.09
C GLU A 265 -7.02 22.50 0.86
N LEU A 266 -7.89 23.50 0.62
CA LEU A 266 -9.30 23.27 0.28
C LEU A 266 -9.44 22.50 -1.05
N PHE A 267 -8.64 22.85 -2.06
CA PHE A 267 -8.63 22.15 -3.34
C PHE A 267 -8.21 20.68 -3.18
N ILE A 268 -7.14 20.40 -2.43
CA ILE A 268 -6.68 19.03 -2.16
C ILE A 268 -7.72 18.26 -1.35
N ARG A 269 -8.38 18.90 -0.38
CA ARG A 269 -9.46 18.27 0.39
C ARG A 269 -10.64 17.87 -0.48
N ARG A 270 -11.11 18.77 -1.36
CA ARG A 270 -12.18 18.46 -2.33
C ARG A 270 -11.76 17.32 -3.26
N TRP A 271 -10.49 17.27 -3.65
CA TRP A 271 -9.92 16.16 -4.44
C TRP A 271 -9.97 14.83 -3.69
N ILE A 272 -9.55 14.81 -2.42
CA ILE A 272 -9.63 13.64 -1.53
C ILE A 272 -11.08 13.17 -1.38
N ASP A 273 -12.01 14.12 -1.24
CA ASP A 273 -13.44 13.87 -1.08
C ASP A 273 -14.11 13.44 -2.39
N GLY A 274 -13.49 13.68 -3.55
CA GLY A 274 -14.03 13.35 -4.87
C GLY A 274 -15.01 14.37 -5.44
N ASP A 275 -15.09 15.53 -4.79
CA ASP A 275 -15.97 16.61 -5.18
C ASP A 275 -15.35 17.40 -6.34
N THR A 276 -15.49 16.86 -7.54
CA THR A 276 -14.97 17.45 -8.78
C THR A 276 -15.64 18.78 -9.11
N ALA A 277 -16.93 18.94 -8.79
CA ALA A 277 -17.66 20.19 -8.93
C ALA A 277 -17.07 21.27 -8.02
N GLY A 278 -16.88 20.97 -6.73
CA GLY A 278 -16.26 21.89 -5.77
C GLY A 278 -14.79 22.19 -6.08
N MET A 279 -14.06 21.28 -6.70
CA MET A 279 -12.72 21.56 -7.24
C MET A 279 -12.78 22.52 -8.44
N TYR A 280 -13.72 22.30 -9.36
CA TYR A 280 -13.91 23.15 -10.53
C TYR A 280 -14.24 24.61 -10.13
N ASP A 281 -15.02 24.77 -9.06
CA ASP A 281 -15.33 26.06 -8.45
C ASP A 281 -14.15 26.80 -7.82
N LEU A 282 -13.00 26.14 -7.64
CA LEU A 282 -11.75 26.75 -7.19
C LEU A 282 -10.78 27.04 -8.33
N LEU A 283 -11.12 26.66 -9.57
CA LEU A 283 -10.27 26.91 -10.74
C LEU A 283 -10.31 28.36 -11.20
N SER A 284 -9.19 28.81 -11.75
CA SER A 284 -9.02 30.11 -12.42
C SER A 284 -9.97 30.25 -13.61
N SER A 285 -10.34 31.50 -13.92
CA SER A 285 -11.27 31.79 -15.01
C SER A 285 -10.70 31.30 -16.35
N ASP A 286 -9.38 31.46 -16.55
CA ASP A 286 -8.66 30.97 -17.73
C ASP A 286 -8.82 29.44 -17.88
N THR A 287 -8.60 28.68 -16.81
CA THR A 287 -8.79 27.21 -16.84
C THR A 287 -10.23 26.83 -17.16
N ARG A 288 -11.23 27.55 -16.62
CA ARG A 288 -12.66 27.28 -16.90
C ARG A 288 -13.08 27.64 -18.33
N THR A 289 -12.38 28.54 -19.00
CA THR A 289 -12.64 28.80 -20.44
C THR A 289 -12.11 27.68 -21.33
N LEU A 290 -11.08 26.96 -20.88
CA LEU A 290 -10.41 25.90 -21.63
C LEU A 290 -11.01 24.51 -21.36
N LEU A 291 -11.52 24.29 -20.15
CA LEU A 291 -12.02 23.01 -19.69
C LEU A 291 -13.40 23.20 -19.08
N ASN A 292 -14.39 22.44 -19.55
CA ASN A 292 -15.66 22.35 -18.84
C ASN A 292 -15.56 21.40 -17.63
N GLU A 293 -16.56 21.41 -16.76
CA GLU A 293 -16.57 20.64 -15.52
C GLU A 293 -16.39 19.13 -15.76
N GLU A 294 -17.06 18.58 -16.78
CA GLU A 294 -16.99 17.15 -17.11
C GLU A 294 -15.59 16.75 -17.60
N GLN A 295 -14.98 17.55 -18.47
CA GLN A 295 -13.61 17.35 -18.96
C GLN A 295 -12.60 17.46 -17.83
N PHE A 296 -12.78 18.43 -16.93
CA PHE A 296 -11.95 18.56 -15.74
C PHE A 296 -12.09 17.34 -14.82
N GLY A 297 -13.32 16.90 -14.54
CA GLY A 297 -13.58 15.70 -13.73
C GLY A 297 -12.89 14.46 -14.31
N ARG A 298 -12.97 14.25 -15.63
CA ARG A 298 -12.24 13.17 -16.33
C ARG A 298 -10.72 13.29 -16.18
N GLN A 299 -10.17 14.49 -16.28
CA GLN A 299 -8.72 14.71 -16.10
C GLN A 299 -8.28 14.47 -14.65
N VAL A 300 -9.07 14.92 -13.67
CA VAL A 300 -8.83 14.69 -12.24
C VAL A 300 -8.85 13.19 -11.94
N GLY A 301 -9.84 12.44 -12.45
CA GLY A 301 -9.92 10.98 -12.33
C GLY A 301 -8.72 10.28 -12.96
N ALA A 302 -8.35 10.69 -14.18
CA ALA A 302 -7.20 10.14 -14.90
C ALA A 302 -5.85 10.30 -14.19
N THR A 303 -5.73 11.24 -13.24
CA THR A 303 -4.49 11.37 -12.44
C THR A 303 -4.29 10.20 -11.47
N GLY A 304 -5.35 9.52 -11.04
CA GLY A 304 -5.29 8.44 -10.03
C GLY A 304 -4.79 8.87 -8.65
N LEU A 305 -4.62 10.17 -8.36
CA LEU A 305 -3.95 10.64 -7.14
C LEU A 305 -4.83 10.61 -5.88
N ARG A 306 -6.15 10.56 -6.04
CA ARG A 306 -7.12 10.72 -4.94
C ARG A 306 -6.87 9.75 -3.78
N LEU A 307 -6.63 8.48 -4.10
CA LEU A 307 -6.35 7.44 -3.10
C LEU A 307 -5.06 7.74 -2.35
N SER A 308 -3.97 8.01 -3.06
CA SER A 308 -2.69 8.35 -2.42
C SER A 308 -2.78 9.62 -1.57
N LEU A 309 -3.57 10.62 -1.99
CA LEU A 309 -3.77 11.85 -1.22
C LEU A 309 -4.47 11.60 0.12
N ARG A 310 -5.32 10.56 0.24
CA ARG A 310 -5.94 10.13 1.51
C ARG A 310 -4.92 9.58 2.51
N ASP A 311 -3.95 8.82 2.01
CA ASP A 311 -2.91 8.22 2.86
C ASP A 311 -1.89 9.26 3.36
N GLY A 312 -1.82 10.41 2.69
CA GLY A 312 -1.05 11.56 3.11
C GLY A 312 -0.32 12.24 1.96
N TYR A 313 -0.06 13.53 2.13
CA TYR A 313 0.63 14.35 1.14
C TYR A 313 1.56 15.36 1.78
N LYS A 314 2.51 15.86 1.00
CA LYS A 314 3.37 16.99 1.33
C LYS A 314 3.27 18.03 0.22
N VAL A 315 3.14 19.28 0.61
CA VAL A 315 3.17 20.41 -0.33
C VAL A 315 4.57 21.01 -0.32
N GLN A 316 5.18 21.12 -1.50
CA GLN A 316 6.44 21.82 -1.72
C GLN A 316 6.18 23.05 -2.58
N TRP A 317 6.25 24.23 -1.97
CA TRP A 317 6.18 25.49 -2.71
C TRP A 317 7.47 25.68 -3.52
N GLN A 318 7.31 25.94 -4.82
CA GLN A 318 8.41 26.35 -5.69
C GLN A 318 8.40 27.87 -5.88
N GLU A 319 9.38 28.41 -6.61
CA GLU A 319 9.46 29.84 -6.89
C GLU A 319 8.12 30.37 -7.46
N GLY A 320 7.63 31.46 -6.85
CA GLY A 320 6.35 32.07 -7.17
C GLY A 320 5.15 31.39 -6.49
N ASP A 321 4.08 31.21 -7.26
CA ASP A 321 2.79 30.67 -6.80
C ASP A 321 2.54 29.24 -7.28
N ARG A 322 3.62 28.47 -7.49
CA ARG A 322 3.56 27.07 -7.90
C ARG A 322 3.75 26.16 -6.70
N ALA A 323 2.86 25.18 -6.56
CA ALA A 323 2.91 24.16 -5.53
C ALA A 323 3.05 22.78 -6.16
N LYS A 324 4.06 22.02 -5.71
CA LYS A 324 4.18 20.61 -6.02
C LYS A 324 3.54 19.81 -4.89
N VAL A 325 2.41 19.17 -5.17
CA VAL A 325 1.77 18.24 -4.26
C VAL A 325 2.40 16.87 -4.47
N VAL A 326 3.11 16.36 -3.47
CA VAL A 326 3.77 15.06 -3.48
C VAL A 326 3.00 14.14 -2.55
N THR A 327 2.59 12.99 -3.05
CA THR A 327 1.93 11.96 -2.27
C THR A 327 2.63 10.63 -2.47
N ALA A 328 2.55 9.81 -1.44
CA ALA A 328 3.04 8.45 -1.51
C ALA A 328 1.90 7.52 -1.84
N GLN A 329 2.06 6.74 -2.90
CA GLN A 329 1.18 5.62 -3.17
C GLN A 329 1.89 4.34 -2.74
N LYS A 330 1.30 3.63 -1.78
CA LYS A 330 1.76 2.28 -1.43
C LYS A 330 1.09 1.31 -2.41
N MET A 331 1.88 0.56 -3.16
CA MET A 331 1.39 -0.48 -4.06
C MET A 331 2.18 -1.76 -3.80
N LEU A 332 1.49 -2.85 -3.53
CA LEU A 332 2.12 -4.14 -3.22
C LEU A 332 3.18 -3.98 -2.10
N LEU A 333 4.42 -4.33 -2.41
CA LEU A 333 5.58 -4.29 -1.52
C LEU A 333 6.46 -3.05 -1.70
N PHE A 334 6.05 -2.10 -2.54
CA PHE A 334 6.83 -0.89 -2.80
C PHE A 334 6.00 0.38 -2.67
N ARG A 335 6.70 1.49 -2.47
CA ARG A 335 6.11 2.82 -2.31
C ARG A 335 6.59 3.69 -3.45
N THR A 336 5.66 4.19 -4.27
CA THR A 336 5.97 5.19 -5.28
C THR A 336 5.62 6.57 -4.76
N LEU A 337 6.39 7.57 -5.18
CA LEU A 337 6.04 8.96 -4.97
C LEU A 337 5.40 9.48 -6.24
N ARG A 338 4.13 9.87 -6.15
CA ARG A 338 3.49 10.63 -7.21
C ARG A 338 3.52 12.10 -6.88
N SER A 339 3.57 12.93 -7.91
CA SER A 339 3.46 14.36 -7.72
C SER A 339 2.72 15.03 -8.85
N LYS A 340 1.89 16.01 -8.52
CA LYS A 340 1.28 16.94 -9.47
C LYS A 340 1.72 18.35 -9.14
N MET A 341 2.09 19.10 -10.16
CA MET A 341 2.35 20.53 -10.04
C MET A 341 1.05 21.28 -10.28
N LEU A 342 0.71 22.17 -9.35
CA LEU A 342 -0.44 23.06 -9.42
C LEU A 342 0.09 24.50 -9.38
N SER A 343 -0.51 25.38 -10.18
CA SER A 343 -0.20 26.82 -10.11
C SER A 343 -1.37 27.56 -9.47
N LEU A 344 -1.09 28.63 -8.75
CA LEU A 344 -2.12 29.50 -8.18
C LEU A 344 -2.00 30.89 -8.77
N VAL A 345 -3.14 31.50 -9.04
CA VAL A 345 -3.26 32.86 -9.56
C VAL A 345 -4.21 33.65 -8.67
N LYS A 346 -3.85 34.90 -8.39
CA LYS A 346 -4.69 35.81 -7.63
C LYS A 346 -5.63 36.56 -8.59
N GLU A 347 -6.91 36.23 -8.55
CA GLU A 347 -7.96 36.94 -9.28
C GLU A 347 -8.72 37.86 -8.32
N GLY A 348 -8.40 39.16 -8.38
CA GLY A 348 -8.95 40.16 -7.47
C GLY A 348 -8.54 39.92 -6.02
N LYS A 349 -9.49 39.50 -5.17
CA LYS A 349 -9.27 39.22 -3.73
C LYS A 349 -9.17 37.72 -3.41
N ILE A 350 -9.33 36.84 -4.39
CA ILE A 350 -9.43 35.39 -4.19
C ILE A 350 -8.27 34.70 -4.93
N TRP A 351 -7.64 33.74 -4.27
CA TRP A 351 -6.69 32.84 -4.91
C TRP A 351 -7.43 31.69 -5.58
N LYS A 352 -7.06 31.38 -6.82
CA LYS A 352 -7.63 30.30 -7.62
C LYS A 352 -6.53 29.39 -8.17
N VAL A 353 -6.90 28.15 -8.48
CA VAL A 353 -5.98 27.12 -8.99
C VAL A 353 -6.00 27.11 -10.51
N THR A 354 -4.83 27.07 -11.13
CA THR A 354 -4.65 26.80 -12.55
C THR A 354 -4.21 25.34 -12.70
N TRP A 355 -5.00 24.57 -13.45
CA TRP A 355 -4.90 23.12 -13.59
C TRP A 355 -3.91 22.65 -14.65
#